data_AF-A0A2R6J3V9-F1
#
_entry.id   AF-A0A2R6J3V9-F1
#
_cell.length_a   1.000
_cell.length_b   1.000
_cell.length_c   1.000
_cell.angle_alpha   90.00
_cell.angle_beta   90.00
_cell.angle_gamma   90.00
#
_symmetry.space_group_name_H-M   'P 1'
#
loop_
_entity.id
_entity.type
_entity.pdbx_description
1 polymer ?
#
loop_
_entity_poly.entity_id
_entity_poly.type
_entity_poly.pdbx_seq_one_letter_code
_entity_poly.pdbx_strand_id
1 'polypeptide(L)'
;MDDGSSPRRRLAAVACLGLLPWTVVLLDGEASLVFGFGLANTNPPTLVNLYDYLFVYTGGLPGRLQAWPAGVVLYVGALASAAGGLRSFEDPRLTGGLLVFAGLSHAHVAYGLYRVYGTSPATVLPVGALTTWAVAWWFYWPLVRERGLAA
;
A
#
# COMPACT_ATOMS: atom_id res chain seq x y z
N MET A 1 -28.92 -0.34 -11.87
CA MET A 1 -27.66 0.42 -11.89
C MET A 1 -27.06 0.09 -10.55
N ASP A 2 -26.20 -0.92 -10.45
CA ASP A 2 -25.85 -1.49 -9.15
C ASP A 2 -24.98 -0.52 -8.36
N ASP A 3 -25.59 0.08 -7.36
CA ASP A 3 -25.08 1.10 -6.44
C ASP A 3 -23.68 0.71 -5.94
N GLY A 4 -22.72 1.63 -6.06
CA GLY A 4 -21.29 1.39 -5.94
C GLY A 4 -20.88 0.57 -4.71
N SER A 5 -20.65 -0.74 -4.89
CA SER A 5 -20.00 -1.68 -3.96
C SER A 5 -20.42 -1.61 -2.47
N SER A 6 -21.07 -2.68 -1.99
CA SER A 6 -21.44 -2.79 -0.57
C SER A 6 -20.25 -2.51 0.39
N PRO A 7 -20.48 -1.93 1.58
CA PRO A 7 -19.41 -1.65 2.55
C PRO A 7 -18.52 -2.86 2.85
N ARG A 8 -19.10 -4.07 2.87
CA ARG A 8 -18.34 -5.33 3.03
C ARG A 8 -17.37 -5.58 1.90
N ARG A 9 -17.77 -5.31 0.65
CA ARG A 9 -16.91 -5.50 -0.54
C ARG A 9 -15.78 -4.48 -0.56
N ARG A 10 -16.05 -3.24 -0.15
CA ARG A 10 -15.03 -2.18 -0.02
C ARG A 10 -14.01 -2.52 1.07
N LEU A 11 -14.49 -2.90 2.25
CA LEU A 11 -13.62 -3.37 3.33
C LEU A 11 -12.78 -4.56 2.90
N ALA A 12 -13.36 -5.56 2.24
CA ALA A 12 -12.62 -6.71 1.72
C ALA A 12 -11.54 -6.28 0.71
N ALA A 13 -11.85 -5.38 -0.22
CA ALA A 13 -10.89 -4.86 -1.17
C ALA A 13 -9.72 -4.14 -0.49
N VAL A 14 -10.00 -3.28 0.50
CA VAL A 14 -8.96 -2.61 1.29
C VAL A 14 -8.13 -3.61 2.09
N ALA A 15 -8.76 -4.57 2.77
CA ALA A 15 -8.07 -5.60 3.55
C ALA A 15 -7.11 -6.44 2.69
N CYS A 16 -7.52 -6.80 1.46
CA CYS A 16 -6.67 -7.53 0.52
C CYS A 16 -5.38 -6.78 0.16
N LEU A 17 -5.37 -5.44 0.15
CA LEU A 17 -4.16 -4.66 -0.14
C LEU A 17 -3.05 -4.88 0.89
N GLY A 18 -3.41 -5.20 2.14
CA GLY A 18 -2.43 -5.49 3.19
C GLY A 18 -1.78 -6.87 3.07
N LEU A 19 -2.38 -7.78 2.28
CA LEU A 19 -1.88 -9.13 2.05
C LEU A 19 -0.94 -9.22 0.84
N LEU A 20 -0.99 -8.23 -0.05
CA LEU A 20 -0.15 -8.20 -1.25
C LEU A 20 1.25 -7.64 -0.92
N PRO A 21 2.29 -8.09 -1.64
CA PRO A 21 3.56 -7.38 -1.62
C PRO A 21 3.35 -5.99 -2.22
N TRP A 22 3.73 -4.95 -1.50
CA TRP A 22 3.62 -3.57 -1.96
C TRP A 22 4.73 -3.20 -2.94
N THR A 23 5.89 -3.84 -2.83
CA THR A 23 6.95 -3.75 -3.83
C THR A 23 7.59 -5.11 -4.02
N VAL A 24 7.81 -5.49 -5.27
CA VAL A 24 8.53 -6.72 -5.63
C VAL A 24 9.82 -6.31 -6.33
N VAL A 25 10.95 -6.81 -5.85
CA VAL A 25 12.25 -6.67 -6.50
C VAL A 25 12.67 -8.05 -6.97
N LEU A 26 12.89 -8.19 -8.27
CA LEU A 26 13.43 -9.41 -8.89
C LEU A 26 14.86 -9.14 -9.29
N LEU A 27 15.82 -9.93 -8.80
CA LEU A 27 17.23 -9.81 -9.13
C LEU A 27 17.80 -11.21 -9.33
N ASP A 28 18.34 -11.50 -10.52
CA ASP A 28 19.04 -12.76 -10.84
C ASP A 28 18.27 -14.04 -10.47
N GLY A 29 16.93 -14.01 -10.60
CA GLY A 29 16.05 -15.15 -10.27
C GLY A 29 15.58 -15.20 -8.81
N GLU A 30 16.02 -14.26 -7.97
CA GLU A 30 15.61 -14.10 -6.58
C GLU A 30 14.55 -12.99 -6.45
N ALA A 31 13.64 -13.14 -5.49
CA ALA A 31 12.61 -12.17 -5.20
C ALA A 31 12.73 -11.62 -3.76
N SER A 32 12.73 -10.30 -3.65
CA SER A 32 12.53 -9.58 -2.40
C SER A 32 11.15 -8.92 -2.42
N LEU A 33 10.33 -9.26 -1.45
CA LEU A 33 8.95 -8.81 -1.31
C LEU A 33 8.85 -7.85 -0.13
N VAL A 34 8.45 -6.61 -0.40
CA VAL A 34 8.20 -5.61 0.64
C VAL A 34 6.71 -5.59 0.93
N PHE A 35 6.31 -5.98 2.12
CA PHE A 35 4.93 -5.94 2.62
C PHE A 35 4.69 -4.74 3.53
N GLY A 36 3.45 -4.52 3.96
CA GLY A 36 3.16 -3.53 5.02
C GLY A 36 3.68 -3.93 6.40
N PHE A 37 3.98 -5.21 6.63
CA PHE A 37 4.40 -5.74 7.94
C PHE A 37 5.86 -6.21 8.00
N GLY A 38 6.56 -6.26 6.87
CA GLY A 38 7.94 -6.74 6.81
C GLY A 38 8.45 -6.96 5.39
N LEU A 39 9.69 -7.44 5.29
CA LEU A 39 10.39 -7.74 4.07
C LEU A 39 10.68 -9.24 4.03
N ALA A 40 10.28 -9.92 2.95
CA ALA A 40 10.56 -11.33 2.74
C ALA A 40 11.52 -11.51 1.56
N ASN A 41 12.66 -12.18 1.76
CA ASN A 41 13.56 -12.59 0.68
C ASN A 41 13.39 -14.08 0.40
N THR A 42 13.57 -14.48 -0.86
CA THR A 42 13.51 -15.89 -1.25
C THR A 42 14.85 -16.61 -1.13
N ASN A 43 15.99 -15.90 -1.14
CA ASN A 43 17.31 -16.50 -1.02
C ASN A 43 18.33 -15.55 -0.34
N PRO A 44 18.87 -15.88 0.85
CA PRO A 44 18.35 -16.90 1.75
C PRO A 44 16.92 -16.57 2.20
N PRO A 45 16.05 -17.58 2.41
CA PRO A 45 14.69 -17.37 2.91
C PRO A 45 14.72 -16.65 4.26
N THR A 46 14.36 -15.37 4.27
CA THR A 46 14.42 -14.52 5.45
C THR A 46 13.19 -13.63 5.49
N LEU A 47 12.59 -13.50 6.67
CA LEU A 47 11.51 -12.55 6.93
C LEU A 47 12.02 -11.56 7.98
N VAL A 48 12.13 -10.29 7.59
CA VAL A 48 12.46 -9.19 8.47
C VAL A 48 11.20 -8.39 8.72
N ASN A 49 10.65 -8.53 9.91
CA ASN A 49 9.48 -7.80 10.40
C ASN A 49 9.78 -6.30 10.50
N LEU A 50 8.76 -5.48 10.27
CA LEU A 50 8.87 -4.02 10.27
C LEU A 50 9.40 -3.48 11.61
N TYR A 51 9.05 -4.12 12.73
CA TYR A 51 9.58 -3.73 14.04
C TYR A 51 11.09 -3.88 14.12
N ASP A 52 11.63 -5.05 13.75
CA ASP A 52 13.08 -5.28 13.77
C ASP A 52 13.77 -4.36 12.76
N TYR A 53 13.15 -4.14 11.61
CA TYR A 53 13.60 -3.16 10.63
C TYR A 53 13.66 -1.72 11.15
N LEU A 54 12.70 -1.29 11.98
CA LEU A 54 12.57 0.08 12.49
C LEU A 54 13.25 0.35 13.83
N PHE A 55 13.51 -0.68 14.63
CA PHE A 55 13.99 -0.49 16.01
C PHE A 55 15.22 -1.31 16.37
N VAL A 56 15.56 -2.33 15.59
CA VAL A 56 16.72 -3.19 15.85
C VAL A 56 17.86 -2.91 14.87
N TYR A 57 17.54 -2.76 13.57
CA TYR A 57 18.55 -2.53 12.52
C TYR A 57 18.81 -1.04 12.23
N THR A 58 18.21 -0.12 13.00
CA THR A 58 18.12 1.32 12.67
C THR A 58 19.30 2.19 13.07
N GLY A 59 20.49 1.59 13.24
CA GLY A 59 21.74 2.34 13.31
C GLY A 59 22.17 2.98 11.97
N GLY A 60 21.50 2.73 10.85
CA GLY A 60 21.92 3.22 9.52
C GLY A 60 20.91 3.00 8.40
N LEU A 61 19.65 3.41 8.59
CA LEU A 61 18.62 3.25 7.56
C LEU A 61 18.89 4.08 6.30
N PRO A 62 18.84 3.50 5.09
CA PRO A 62 18.84 4.28 3.85
C PRO A 62 17.57 5.15 3.81
N GLY A 63 17.73 6.48 3.66
CA GLY A 63 16.62 7.44 3.72
C GLY A 63 15.43 7.15 2.79
N ARG A 64 15.66 6.38 1.73
CA ARG A 64 14.66 5.91 0.75
C ARG A 64 13.54 5.03 1.32
N LEU A 65 13.73 4.39 2.48
CA LEU A 65 12.70 3.55 3.13
C LEU A 65 11.93 4.28 4.23
N GLN A 66 12.20 5.58 4.46
CA GLN A 66 11.47 6.39 5.45
C GLN A 66 10.00 6.60 5.09
N ALA A 67 9.65 6.54 3.81
CA ALA A 67 8.25 6.64 3.38
C ALA A 67 7.44 5.38 3.76
N TRP A 68 8.09 4.22 3.95
CA TRP A 68 7.41 2.95 4.18
C TRP A 68 6.53 2.96 5.45
N PRO A 69 7.00 3.42 6.63
CA PRO A 69 6.14 3.60 7.80
C PRO A 69 4.95 4.54 7.57
N ALA A 70 5.15 5.63 6.83
CA ALA A 70 4.06 6.54 6.49
C ALA A 70 3.00 5.84 5.63
N GLY A 71 3.42 5.02 4.66
CA GLY A 71 2.52 4.18 3.86
C GLY A 71 1.71 3.22 4.72
N VAL A 72 2.33 2.59 5.72
CA VAL A 72 1.65 1.72 6.70
C VAL A 72 0.59 2.45 7.49
N VAL A 73 0.92 3.63 8.04
CA VAL A 73 -0.04 4.43 8.80
C VAL A 73 -1.22 4.86 7.93
N LEU A 74 -0.96 5.31 6.70
CA LEU A 74 -1.99 5.70 5.74
C LEU A 74 -2.90 4.53 5.37
N TYR A 75 -2.32 3.36 5.10
CA TYR A 75 -3.07 2.13 4.81
C TYR A 75 -3.93 1.68 6.00
N VAL A 76 -3.37 1.64 7.22
CA VAL A 76 -4.13 1.28 8.43
C VAL A 76 -5.26 2.27 8.69
N GLY A 77 -5.03 3.57 8.48
CA GLY A 77 -6.07 4.58 8.54
C GLY A 77 -7.19 4.33 7.53
N ALA A 78 -6.85 3.99 6.28
CA ALA A 78 -7.83 3.65 5.25
C ALA A 78 -8.63 2.40 5.64
N LEU A 79 -7.98 1.37 6.17
CA LEU A 79 -8.61 0.14 6.63
C LEU A 79 -9.57 0.39 7.80
N ALA A 80 -9.16 1.21 8.78
CA ALA A 80 -10.00 1.59 9.91
C ALA A 80 -11.23 2.41 9.45
N SER A 81 -11.04 3.35 8.51
CA SER A 81 -12.14 4.13 7.95
C SER A 81 -13.13 3.24 7.19
N ALA A 82 -12.64 2.32 6.35
CA ALA A 82 -13.46 1.34 5.64
C ALA A 82 -14.23 0.40 6.59
N ALA A 83 -13.61 -0.02 7.70
CA ALA A 83 -14.28 -0.82 8.73
C ALA A 83 -15.41 -0.05 9.42
N GLY A 84 -15.25 1.27 9.61
CA GLY A 84 -16.31 2.17 10.05
C GLY A 84 -17.53 2.17 9.13
N GLY A 85 -17.35 1.84 7.85
CA GLY A 85 -18.41 1.72 6.84
C GLY A 85 -19.42 0.62 7.12
N LEU A 86 -19.04 -0.41 7.89
CA LEU A 86 -19.97 -1.45 8.37
C LEU A 86 -21.01 -0.89 9.35
N ARG A 87 -20.74 0.27 9.96
CA ARG A 87 -21.63 0.99 10.89
C ARG A 87 -22.06 2.35 10.32
N SER A 88 -21.91 2.56 9.02
CA SER A 88 -22.26 3.80 8.31
C SER A 88 -21.47 5.06 8.74
N PHE A 89 -20.30 4.91 9.36
CA PHE A 89 -19.43 6.02 9.78
C PHE A 89 -18.35 6.42 8.76
N GLU A 90 -18.26 5.70 7.64
CA GLU A 90 -17.20 5.91 6.67
C GLU A 90 -17.40 7.20 5.85
N ASP A 91 -16.33 7.98 5.75
CA ASP A 91 -16.19 9.02 4.74
C ASP A 91 -15.37 8.48 3.55
N PRO A 92 -15.99 8.30 2.36
CA PRO A 92 -15.30 7.85 1.16
C PRO A 92 -14.21 8.82 0.69
N ARG A 93 -14.31 10.12 1.00
CA ARG A 93 -13.28 11.12 0.65
C ARG A 93 -12.02 10.88 1.46
N LEU A 94 -12.18 10.67 2.77
CA LEU A 94 -11.07 10.33 3.67
C LEU A 94 -10.44 9.00 3.27
N THR A 95 -11.25 7.95 3.09
CA THR A 95 -10.74 6.62 2.77
C THR A 95 -10.03 6.59 1.42
N GLY A 96 -10.64 7.19 0.39
CA GLY A 96 -10.02 7.31 -0.94
C GLY A 96 -8.73 8.16 -0.90
N GLY A 97 -8.73 9.28 -0.18
CA GLY A 97 -7.54 10.11 0.00
C GLY A 97 -6.40 9.37 0.68
N LEU A 98 -6.68 8.65 1.76
CA LEU A 98 -5.71 7.82 2.47
C LEU A 98 -5.10 6.74 1.56
N LEU A 99 -5.92 6.09 0.73
CA LEU A 99 -5.44 5.11 -0.26
C LEU A 99 -4.55 5.74 -1.34
N VAL A 100 -4.90 6.93 -1.83
CA VAL A 100 -4.09 7.67 -2.83
C VAL A 100 -2.73 8.03 -2.25
N PHE A 101 -2.68 8.58 -1.04
CA PHE A 101 -1.41 8.92 -0.37
C PHE A 101 -0.61 7.67 0.03
N ALA A 102 -1.26 6.58 0.45
CA ALA A 102 -0.60 5.30 0.66
C ALA A 102 0.07 4.82 -0.63
N GLY A 103 -0.64 4.88 -1.76
CA GLY A 103 -0.08 4.54 -3.08
C GLY A 103 1.09 5.42 -3.49
N LEU A 104 1.04 6.72 -3.19
CA LEU A 104 2.16 7.64 -3.43
C LEU A 104 3.39 7.26 -2.59
N SER A 105 3.18 6.90 -1.33
CA SER A 105 4.25 6.39 -0.47
C SER A 105 4.85 5.09 -1.03
N HIS A 106 4.02 4.13 -1.44
CA HIS A 106 4.49 2.88 -2.07
C HIS A 106 5.28 3.16 -3.35
N ALA A 107 4.83 4.10 -4.18
CA ALA A 107 5.54 4.52 -5.39
C ALA A 107 6.90 5.16 -5.06
N HIS A 108 6.99 5.97 -4.01
CA HIS A 108 8.25 6.56 -3.58
C HIS A 108 9.26 5.50 -3.11
N VAL A 109 8.81 4.51 -2.34
CA VAL A 109 9.63 3.36 -1.93
C VAL A 109 10.11 2.57 -3.15
N ALA A 110 9.21 2.20 -4.05
CA ALA A 110 9.55 1.47 -5.27
C ALA A 110 10.53 2.25 -6.16
N TYR A 111 10.33 3.56 -6.31
CA TYR A 111 11.26 4.43 -7.05
C TYR A 111 12.63 4.50 -6.39
N GLY A 112 12.68 4.61 -5.05
CA GLY A 112 13.92 4.58 -4.29
C GLY A 112 14.70 3.28 -4.47
N LEU A 113 14.00 2.15 -4.56
CA LEU A 113 14.60 0.84 -4.88
C LEU A 113 15.05 0.75 -6.34
N TYR A 114 14.21 1.20 -7.29
CA TYR A 114 14.55 1.26 -8.71
C TYR A 114 15.81 2.09 -8.96
N ARG A 115 16.00 3.21 -8.25
CA ARG A 115 17.21 4.04 -8.37
C ARG A 115 18.50 3.33 -7.96
N VAL A 116 18.42 2.32 -7.10
CA VAL A 116 19.57 1.56 -6.61
C VAL A 116 19.84 0.35 -7.49
N TYR A 117 18.78 -0.37 -7.86
CA TYR A 117 18.90 -1.63 -8.59
C TYR A 117 18.70 -1.49 -10.10
N GLY A 118 18.22 -0.35 -10.60
CA GLY A 118 17.85 -0.15 -12.01
C GLY A 118 19.05 -0.02 -12.96
N THR A 119 20.27 0.13 -12.42
CA THR A 119 21.52 -0.01 -13.18
C THR A 119 22.00 -1.47 -13.24
N SER A 120 21.37 -2.37 -12.49
CA SER A 120 21.56 -3.82 -12.50
C SER A 120 20.41 -4.47 -13.29
N PRO A 121 20.45 -5.77 -13.62
CA PRO A 121 19.33 -6.47 -14.29
C PRO A 121 18.06 -6.62 -13.42
N ALA A 122 17.91 -5.83 -12.37
CA ALA A 122 16.82 -5.95 -11.43
C ALA A 122 15.53 -5.32 -11.95
N THR A 123 14.41 -6.02 -11.74
CA THR A 123 13.07 -5.49 -12.02
C THR A 123 12.40 -5.09 -10.71
N VAL A 124 11.97 -3.83 -10.60
CA VAL A 124 11.24 -3.32 -9.43
C VAL A 124 9.79 -3.03 -9.81
N LEU A 125 8.85 -3.72 -9.19
CA LEU A 125 7.42 -3.64 -9.48
C LEU A 125 6.67 -2.91 -8.35
N PRO A 126 6.02 -1.76 -8.62
CA PRO A 126 5.30 -0.96 -7.63
C PRO A 126 3.87 -1.47 -7.39
N VAL A 127 3.73 -2.75 -7.03
CA VAL A 127 2.43 -3.45 -6.90
C VAL A 127 1.46 -2.72 -5.95
N GLY A 128 1.95 -2.26 -4.80
CA GLY A 128 1.15 -1.56 -3.80
C GLY A 128 0.62 -0.21 -4.29
N ALA A 129 1.40 0.54 -5.08
CA ALA A 129 0.94 1.80 -5.66
C ALA A 129 -0.20 1.57 -6.66
N LEU A 130 0.00 0.64 -7.59
CA LEU A 130 -0.98 0.33 -8.63
C LEU A 130 -2.29 -0.21 -8.01
N THR A 131 -2.18 -1.12 -7.05
CA THR A 131 -3.35 -1.76 -6.43
C THR A 131 -4.13 -0.80 -5.52
N THR A 132 -3.46 0.02 -4.71
CA THR A 132 -4.13 1.06 -3.88
C THR A 132 -4.85 2.09 -4.74
N TRP A 133 -4.23 2.57 -5.82
CA TRP A 133 -4.87 3.50 -6.76
C TRP A 133 -6.02 2.87 -7.51
N ALA A 134 -5.91 1.59 -7.89
CA ALA A 134 -7.03 0.85 -8.46
C ALA A 134 -8.19 0.76 -7.45
N VAL A 135 -7.95 0.41 -6.20
CA VAL A 135 -9.04 0.37 -5.20
C VAL A 135 -9.66 1.75 -5.00
N ALA A 136 -8.85 2.81 -4.90
CA ALA A 136 -9.33 4.19 -4.80
C ALA A 136 -10.20 4.57 -6.02
N TRP A 137 -9.76 4.23 -7.23
CA TRP A 137 -10.47 4.55 -8.47
C TRP A 137 -11.77 3.77 -8.65
N TRP A 138 -11.77 2.45 -8.42
CA TRP A 138 -12.93 1.61 -8.67
C TRP A 138 -13.99 1.66 -7.56
N PHE A 139 -13.57 1.81 -6.28
CA PHE A 139 -14.49 1.72 -5.14
C PHE A 139 -14.83 3.07 -4.50
N TYR A 140 -13.92 4.03 -4.53
CA TYR A 140 -14.08 5.30 -3.78
C TYR A 140 -14.37 6.49 -4.68
N TRP A 141 -13.78 6.57 -5.87
CA TRP A 141 -14.03 7.67 -6.81
C TRP A 141 -15.51 7.84 -7.20
N PRO A 142 -16.30 6.78 -7.47
CA PRO A 142 -17.72 6.93 -7.75
C PRO A 142 -18.50 7.58 -6.59
N LEU A 143 -18.23 7.13 -5.36
CA LEU A 143 -18.87 7.64 -4.15
C LEU A 143 -18.53 9.12 -3.88
N VAL A 144 -17.28 9.50 -4.15
CA VAL A 144 -16.82 10.89 -4.02
C VAL A 144 -17.52 11.79 -5.06
N ARG A 145 -17.65 11.32 -6.31
CA ARG A 145 -18.35 12.06 -7.38
C ARG A 145 -19.82 12.27 -7.06
N GLU A 146 -20.53 11.23 -6.61
CA GLU A 146 -21.95 11.33 -6.24
C GLU A 146 -22.17 12.36 -5.12
N ARG A 147 -21.34 12.31 -4.07
CA ARG A 147 -21.38 13.29 -2.96
C ARG A 147 -20.90 14.70 -3.35
N GLY A 148 -20.13 14.84 -4.43
CA GLY A 148 -19.68 16.12 -4.95
C GLY A 148 -20.70 16.80 -5.86
N LEU A 149 -21.58 16.03 -6.51
CA LEU A 149 -22.66 16.55 -7.35
C LEU A 149 -23.93 16.92 -6.55
N ALA A 150 -24.04 16.45 -5.30
CA ALA A 150 -25.14 16.74 -4.40
C ALA A 150 -24.90 17.98 -3.50
N ALA A 151 -23.77 18.67 -3.67
CA ALA A 151 -23.37 19.87 -2.95
C ALA A 151 -23.42 21.10 -3.85
#